data_AF-A0A212ESQ4-F1
#
_entry.id   AF-A0A212ESQ4-F1
#
_cell.length_a   1.000
_cell.length_b   1.000
_cell.length_c   1.000
_cell.angle_alpha   90.00
_cell.angle_beta   90.00
_cell.angle_gamma   90.00
#
_symmetry.space_group_name_H-M   'P 1'
#
loop_
_entity.id
_entity.type
_entity.pdbx_description
1 polymer ?
#
loop_
_entity_poly.entity_id
_entity_poly.type
_entity_poly.pdbx_seq_one_letter_code
_entity_poly.pdbx_strand_id
1 'polypeptide(L)'
;MSKLAIYFLLLGSVVAERDTTPVFILDYDKTLKHVDVNGNPFDKMKSSDFSKIVDDAIKLSHIVIIFVEDSFCSEDISIKDKHGSPYYHLSVGLKEKQVKYLPAVSQPYNTLKRKLPPKDVNIFYLSDGNAQLNLYDHKLDYYYIYFKDNKNDSRASKLRGHDLSMKEVLLVMHQIAKKPTIGFYTGKFNPVMVEKINFKSVKTYPVHRHPGVTISSSGALFRFVGVYSTIGNRRSMFSQIPLVTEESWQKHQLVTRMAYTDFELEFTFDFQTDRWIVESVALLEGGEEVGRTPLRAGAPWSWSYTCSEPLVLVNLRDGSALTISHYQIQPFKNNYLKKDDEGGVGGDDNLDDDPLSDPPGGGGGGGGGSSSNSTKFGKSINCGPYFNAPILAGLMVTAFCISILTYGVVSMYNLRANDRYDDQHGKPLVIAAEAGH
;
A
#
# COMPACT_ATOMS: atom_id res chain seq x y z
N MET A 1 -1.66 22.11 -11.04
CA MET A 1 -0.95 20.88 -10.62
C MET A 1 -1.58 20.19 -9.39
N SER A 2 -2.10 20.91 -8.37
CA SER A 2 -2.69 20.31 -7.15
C SER A 2 -3.68 19.14 -7.36
N LYS A 3 -4.64 19.25 -8.30
CA LYS A 3 -5.67 18.21 -8.52
C LYS A 3 -5.13 16.85 -9.00
N LEU A 4 -3.94 16.79 -9.61
CA LEU A 4 -3.37 15.53 -10.11
C LEU A 4 -2.75 14.69 -8.97
N ALA A 5 -2.11 15.34 -7.99
CA ALA A 5 -1.50 14.68 -6.84
C ALA A 5 -2.55 14.06 -5.90
N ILE A 6 -3.71 14.71 -5.75
CA ILE A 6 -4.83 14.19 -4.95
C ILE A 6 -5.40 12.90 -5.56
N TYR A 7 -5.44 12.80 -6.90
CA TYR A 7 -5.88 11.58 -7.58
C TYR A 7 -4.93 10.40 -7.34
N PHE A 8 -3.62 10.65 -7.29
CA PHE A 8 -2.60 9.64 -6.96
C PHE A 8 -2.63 9.21 -5.49
N LEU A 9 -2.92 10.12 -4.54
CA LEU A 9 -2.98 9.80 -3.11
C LEU A 9 -4.24 9.04 -2.69
N LEU A 10 -5.37 9.22 -3.39
CA LEU A 10 -6.62 8.51 -3.08
C LEU A 10 -6.66 7.05 -3.60
N LEU A 11 -5.71 6.64 -4.45
CA LEU A 11 -5.56 5.24 -4.88
C LEU A 11 -4.89 4.34 -3.82
N GLY A 12 -4.39 4.90 -2.72
CA GLY A 12 -3.52 4.23 -1.75
C GLY A 12 -4.18 3.37 -0.66
N SER A 13 -5.51 3.26 -0.60
CA SER A 13 -6.23 2.46 0.41
C SER A 13 -7.04 1.31 -0.18
N VAL A 14 -6.47 0.62 -1.17
CA VAL A 14 -6.88 -0.75 -1.47
C VAL A 14 -6.59 -1.61 -0.24
N VAL A 15 -7.63 -1.89 0.56
CA VAL A 15 -7.65 -3.05 1.45
C VAL A 15 -7.47 -4.25 0.54
N ALA A 16 -6.23 -4.74 0.45
CA ALA A 16 -5.93 -5.92 -0.33
C ALA A 16 -6.65 -7.10 0.34
N GLU A 17 -7.79 -7.52 -0.20
CA GLU A 17 -8.27 -8.89 -0.04
C GLU A 17 -7.16 -9.77 -0.66
N ARG A 18 -6.41 -10.46 0.23
CA ARG A 18 -5.13 -11.12 -0.11
C ARG A 18 -5.31 -12.57 -0.58
N ASP A 19 -6.54 -13.07 -0.58
CA ASP A 19 -6.89 -14.43 -0.94
C ASP A 19 -7.81 -14.39 -2.17
N THR A 20 -7.19 -14.06 -3.31
CA THR A 20 -7.83 -14.08 -4.62
C THR A 20 -7.39 -15.32 -5.39
N THR A 21 -8.35 -16.16 -5.79
CA THR A 21 -8.11 -17.31 -6.67
C THR A 21 -8.88 -17.15 -7.99
N PRO A 22 -8.40 -17.76 -9.09
CA PRO A 22 -9.16 -17.79 -10.33
C PRO A 22 -10.42 -18.65 -10.19
N VAL A 23 -11.44 -18.32 -10.99
CA VAL A 23 -12.68 -19.08 -11.11
C VAL A 23 -13.02 -19.27 -12.57
N PHE A 24 -13.27 -20.51 -12.98
CA PHE A 24 -13.95 -20.81 -14.24
C PHE A 24 -15.44 -21.05 -13.96
N ILE A 25 -16.30 -20.47 -14.80
CA ILE A 25 -17.72 -20.76 -14.83
C ILE A 25 -17.99 -21.55 -16.11
N LEU A 26 -18.57 -22.74 -15.94
CA LEU A 26 -18.80 -23.75 -16.96
C LEU A 26 -20.31 -23.72 -17.28
N ASP A 27 -20.69 -22.89 -18.25
CA ASP A 27 -22.08 -22.55 -18.63
C ASP A 27 -22.31 -22.93 -20.09
N TYR A 28 -22.33 -24.25 -20.36
CA TYR A 28 -22.48 -24.81 -21.71
C TYR A 28 -23.80 -24.39 -22.38
N ASP A 29 -24.86 -24.25 -21.58
CA ASP A 29 -26.19 -23.77 -21.96
C ASP A 29 -26.26 -22.24 -22.19
N LYS A 30 -25.18 -21.51 -21.88
CA LYS A 30 -25.06 -20.05 -22.04
C LYS A 30 -26.19 -19.28 -21.37
N THR A 31 -26.54 -19.69 -20.15
CA THR A 31 -27.60 -19.09 -19.31
C THR A 31 -27.19 -17.74 -18.73
N LEU A 32 -25.94 -17.59 -18.29
CA LEU A 32 -25.42 -16.42 -17.57
C LEU A 32 -24.95 -15.33 -18.53
N LYS A 33 -25.73 -15.00 -19.56
CA LYS A 33 -25.33 -14.08 -20.65
C LYS A 33 -24.94 -12.68 -20.16
N HIS A 34 -25.55 -12.21 -19.08
CA HIS A 34 -25.31 -10.90 -18.44
C HIS A 34 -23.99 -10.81 -17.67
N VAL A 35 -23.35 -11.93 -17.36
CA VAL A 35 -22.03 -11.95 -16.71
C VAL A 35 -20.97 -11.55 -17.73
N ASP A 36 -20.68 -10.26 -17.81
CA ASP A 36 -19.55 -9.75 -18.57
C ASP A 36 -18.23 -10.14 -17.89
N VAL A 37 -17.25 -10.52 -18.71
CA VAL A 37 -15.99 -11.09 -18.27
C VAL A 37 -14.88 -10.17 -18.72
N ASN A 38 -14.48 -9.27 -17.83
CA ASN A 38 -13.28 -8.49 -18.03
C ASN A 38 -12.05 -9.41 -17.91
N GLY A 39 -11.36 -9.63 -19.03
CA GLY A 39 -10.17 -10.47 -19.12
C GLY A 39 -8.91 -9.85 -18.50
N ASN A 40 -8.99 -8.66 -17.91
CA ASN A 40 -7.86 -8.00 -17.25
C ASN A 40 -7.44 -8.77 -15.97
N PRO A 41 -6.22 -9.34 -15.90
CA PRO A 41 -5.76 -10.09 -14.73
C PRO A 41 -5.53 -9.20 -13.49
N PHE A 42 -5.49 -7.87 -13.65
CA PHE A 42 -5.35 -6.92 -12.55
C PHE A 42 -6.68 -6.51 -11.92
N ASP A 43 -7.81 -6.75 -12.60
CA ASP A 43 -9.13 -6.39 -12.08
C ASP A 43 -9.66 -7.48 -11.14
N LYS A 44 -9.74 -7.12 -9.86
CA LYS A 44 -10.18 -8.02 -8.78
C LYS A 44 -11.70 -7.96 -8.61
N MET A 45 -12.37 -9.09 -8.80
CA MET A 45 -13.79 -9.23 -8.48
C MET A 45 -13.98 -9.43 -6.97
N LYS A 46 -14.80 -8.58 -6.35
CA LYS A 46 -15.14 -8.68 -4.93
C LYS A 46 -16.02 -9.89 -4.66
N SER A 47 -15.91 -10.46 -3.47
CA SER A 47 -16.73 -11.57 -3.00
C SER A 47 -18.24 -11.27 -3.04
N SER A 48 -18.62 -10.00 -2.85
CA SER A 48 -20.01 -9.50 -2.98
C SER A 48 -20.58 -9.56 -4.39
N ASP A 49 -19.75 -9.32 -5.41
CA ASP A 49 -20.20 -9.29 -6.80
C ASP A 49 -20.20 -10.70 -7.39
N PHE A 50 -19.19 -11.51 -7.05
CA PHE A 50 -19.20 -12.95 -7.33
C PHE A 50 -20.41 -13.65 -6.66
N SER A 51 -20.79 -13.24 -5.45
CA SER A 51 -21.99 -13.76 -4.78
C SER A 51 -23.28 -13.56 -5.59
N LYS A 52 -23.39 -12.48 -6.39
CA LYS A 52 -24.56 -12.24 -7.26
C LYS A 52 -24.59 -13.24 -8.43
N ILE A 53 -23.42 -13.51 -9.01
CA ILE A 53 -23.26 -14.51 -10.07
C ILE A 53 -23.65 -15.91 -9.57
N VAL A 54 -23.24 -16.26 -8.34
CA VAL A 54 -23.65 -17.52 -7.70
C VAL A 54 -25.16 -17.55 -7.44
N ASP A 55 -25.75 -16.45 -6.95
CA ASP A 55 -27.21 -16.36 -6.74
C ASP A 55 -28.00 -16.50 -8.06
N ASP A 56 -27.50 -15.97 -9.16
CA ASP A 56 -28.13 -16.12 -10.48
C ASP A 56 -27.94 -17.52 -11.06
N ALA A 57 -26.78 -18.14 -10.86
CA ALA A 57 -26.55 -19.54 -11.23
C ALA A 57 -27.54 -20.48 -10.52
N ILE A 58 -27.78 -20.27 -9.22
CA ILE A 58 -28.75 -21.06 -8.43
C ILE A 58 -30.19 -20.88 -8.92
N LYS A 59 -30.56 -19.70 -9.44
CA LYS A 59 -31.92 -19.44 -9.98
C LYS A 59 -32.13 -19.98 -11.40
N LEU A 60 -31.07 -19.97 -12.22
CA LEU A 60 -31.15 -20.22 -13.67
C LEU A 60 -30.76 -21.65 -14.07
N SER A 61 -30.00 -22.36 -13.24
CA SER A 61 -29.70 -23.78 -13.41
C SER A 61 -30.62 -24.67 -12.58
N HIS A 62 -30.65 -25.96 -12.92
CA HIS A 62 -31.26 -27.00 -12.08
C HIS A 62 -30.24 -27.67 -11.17
N ILE A 63 -28.98 -27.75 -11.62
CA ILE A 63 -27.88 -28.36 -10.88
C ILE A 63 -26.66 -27.43 -10.96
N VAL A 64 -26.07 -27.13 -9.80
CA VAL A 64 -24.80 -26.41 -9.67
C VAL A 64 -23.67 -27.38 -9.27
N ILE A 65 -22.62 -27.49 -10.07
CA ILE A 65 -21.47 -28.37 -9.78
C ILE A 65 -20.29 -27.51 -9.37
N ILE A 66 -19.56 -27.89 -8.32
CA ILE A 66 -18.47 -27.12 -7.75
C ILE A 66 -17.22 -28.01 -7.68
N PHE A 67 -16.35 -27.86 -8.67
CA PHE A 67 -15.05 -28.51 -8.74
C PHE A 67 -14.03 -27.72 -7.93
N VAL A 68 -13.31 -28.38 -7.03
CA VAL A 68 -12.43 -27.74 -6.05
C VAL A 68 -11.05 -28.39 -6.02
N GLU A 69 -10.05 -27.62 -6.43
CA GLU A 69 -8.63 -27.90 -6.15
C GLU A 69 -8.29 -27.63 -4.68
N ASP A 70 -7.31 -28.34 -4.13
CA ASP A 70 -6.73 -27.95 -2.83
C ASP A 70 -6.03 -26.59 -2.93
N SER A 71 -5.24 -26.37 -3.99
CA SER A 71 -4.54 -25.11 -4.27
C SER A 71 -4.76 -24.72 -5.73
N PHE A 72 -5.01 -23.45 -6.05
CA PHE A 72 -5.17 -23.01 -7.45
C PHE A 72 -4.77 -21.55 -7.67
N CYS A 73 -4.04 -21.27 -8.75
CA CYS A 73 -3.61 -19.91 -9.11
C CYS A 73 -3.56 -19.67 -10.63
N SER A 74 -3.28 -18.42 -11.01
CA SER A 74 -3.08 -17.98 -12.39
C SER A 74 -1.93 -18.71 -13.10
N GLU A 75 -0.91 -19.09 -12.35
CA GLU A 75 0.28 -19.77 -12.84
C GLU A 75 -0.09 -21.16 -13.35
N ASP A 76 -0.91 -21.93 -12.61
CA ASP A 76 -1.43 -23.25 -13.01
C ASP A 76 -2.07 -23.22 -14.42
N ILE A 77 -2.77 -22.13 -14.75
CA ILE A 77 -3.45 -21.93 -16.04
C ILE A 77 -2.44 -21.63 -17.16
N SER A 78 -1.34 -20.96 -16.84
CA SER A 78 -0.28 -20.58 -17.78
C SER A 78 0.79 -21.67 -17.99
N ILE A 79 0.82 -22.71 -17.15
CA ILE A 79 1.71 -23.87 -17.29
C ILE A 79 1.55 -24.50 -18.69
N LYS A 80 2.69 -24.84 -19.30
CA LYS A 80 2.77 -25.65 -20.51
C LYS A 80 3.85 -26.71 -20.33
N ASP A 81 3.54 -27.94 -20.71
CA ASP A 81 4.50 -29.05 -20.79
C ASP A 81 4.69 -29.50 -22.26
N LYS A 82 5.35 -30.64 -22.46
CA LYS A 82 5.57 -31.26 -23.78
C LYS A 82 4.27 -31.62 -24.54
N HIS A 83 3.12 -31.62 -23.88
CA HIS A 83 1.79 -31.83 -24.46
C HIS A 83 0.95 -30.53 -24.51
N GLY A 84 1.55 -29.37 -24.22
CA GLY A 84 0.88 -28.07 -24.24
C GLY A 84 0.28 -27.69 -22.87
N SER A 85 -0.83 -26.95 -22.89
CA SER A 85 -1.55 -26.59 -21.65
C SER A 85 -2.20 -27.84 -21.04
N PRO A 86 -2.32 -27.93 -19.70
CA PRO A 86 -3.12 -28.98 -19.06
C PRO A 86 -4.63 -28.82 -19.32
N TYR A 87 -5.10 -27.59 -19.56
CA TYR A 87 -6.52 -27.24 -19.66
C TYR A 87 -7.05 -27.22 -21.10
N TYR A 88 -6.99 -28.36 -21.79
CA TYR A 88 -7.42 -28.44 -23.18
C TYR A 88 -8.93 -28.18 -23.33
N HIS A 89 -9.77 -28.83 -22.52
CA HIS A 89 -11.23 -28.71 -22.60
C HIS A 89 -11.75 -27.36 -22.11
N LEU A 90 -11.22 -26.81 -21.02
CA LEU A 90 -11.51 -25.41 -20.66
C LEU A 90 -11.12 -24.44 -21.78
N SER A 91 -9.97 -24.63 -22.43
CA SER A 91 -9.51 -23.74 -23.51
C SER A 91 -10.41 -23.78 -24.76
N VAL A 92 -11.02 -24.94 -25.06
CA VAL A 92 -12.02 -25.08 -26.11
C VAL A 92 -13.32 -24.38 -25.70
N GLY A 93 -13.82 -24.64 -24.49
CA GLY A 93 -15.03 -24.01 -23.98
C GLY A 93 -14.95 -22.47 -23.89
N LEU A 94 -13.77 -21.90 -23.62
CA LEU A 94 -13.53 -20.46 -23.67
C LEU A 94 -13.71 -19.90 -25.09
N LYS A 95 -13.14 -20.56 -26.10
CA LYS A 95 -13.28 -20.16 -27.52
C LYS A 95 -14.72 -20.25 -27.99
N GLU A 96 -15.45 -21.27 -27.54
CA GLU A 96 -16.87 -21.49 -27.88
C GLU A 96 -17.84 -20.63 -27.04
N LYS A 97 -17.32 -19.80 -26.11
CA LYS A 97 -18.08 -18.98 -25.15
C LYS A 97 -19.05 -19.80 -24.27
N GLN A 98 -18.73 -21.06 -24.01
CA GLN A 98 -19.39 -21.95 -23.04
C GLN A 98 -18.73 -21.85 -21.66
N VAL A 99 -17.46 -21.46 -21.61
CA VAL A 99 -16.71 -21.25 -20.37
C VAL A 99 -16.38 -19.77 -20.24
N LYS A 100 -16.43 -19.28 -19.00
CA LYS A 100 -16.04 -17.91 -18.62
C LYS A 100 -14.92 -17.99 -17.60
N TYR A 101 -13.92 -17.12 -17.72
CA TYR A 101 -12.75 -17.10 -16.85
C TYR A 101 -12.67 -15.79 -16.07
N LEU A 102 -12.79 -15.87 -14.74
CA LEU A 102 -12.60 -14.77 -13.81
C LEU A 102 -11.19 -14.88 -13.21
N PRO A 103 -10.24 -14.00 -13.57
CA PRO A 103 -8.83 -14.21 -13.25
C PRO A 103 -8.50 -14.05 -11.75
N ALA A 104 -9.18 -13.12 -11.06
CA ALA A 104 -8.93 -12.84 -9.65
C ALA A 104 -10.25 -12.56 -8.92
N VAL A 105 -10.84 -13.59 -8.32
CA VAL A 105 -12.03 -13.46 -7.46
C VAL A 105 -11.60 -13.51 -6.00
N SER A 106 -12.10 -12.60 -5.17
CA SER A 106 -11.87 -12.65 -3.72
C SER A 106 -12.65 -13.78 -3.06
N GLN A 107 -11.93 -14.70 -2.40
CA GLN A 107 -12.45 -15.79 -1.59
C GLN A 107 -13.65 -16.55 -2.22
N PRO A 108 -13.54 -17.05 -3.47
CA PRO A 108 -14.65 -17.67 -4.18
C PRO A 108 -15.11 -18.96 -3.50
N TYR A 109 -14.18 -19.80 -3.03
CA TYR A 109 -14.53 -21.03 -2.30
C TYR A 109 -15.32 -20.74 -1.02
N ASN A 110 -14.96 -19.71 -0.24
CA ASN A 110 -15.72 -19.30 0.95
C ASN A 110 -17.10 -18.73 0.58
N THR A 111 -17.22 -18.04 -0.56
CA THR A 111 -18.48 -17.51 -1.06
C THR A 111 -19.42 -18.62 -1.54
N LEU A 112 -18.90 -19.60 -2.29
CA LEU A 112 -19.61 -20.82 -2.68
C LEU A 112 -20.05 -21.60 -1.43
N LYS A 113 -19.13 -21.85 -0.48
CA LYS A 113 -19.42 -22.55 0.80
C LYS A 113 -20.49 -21.86 1.65
N ARG A 114 -20.60 -20.53 1.58
CA ARG A 114 -21.63 -19.75 2.29
C ARG A 114 -23.00 -19.82 1.63
N LYS A 115 -23.06 -19.93 0.30
CA LYS A 115 -24.32 -19.99 -0.48
C LYS A 115 -24.84 -21.42 -0.64
N LEU A 116 -23.93 -22.35 -0.87
CA LEU A 116 -24.15 -23.76 -1.13
C LEU A 116 -23.31 -24.54 -0.10
N PRO A 117 -23.81 -24.76 1.13
CA PRO A 117 -23.02 -25.37 2.19
C PRO A 117 -22.73 -26.86 1.90
N PRO A 118 -21.46 -27.31 1.94
CA PRO A 118 -21.12 -28.70 1.73
C PRO A 118 -21.71 -29.57 2.86
N LYS A 119 -22.30 -30.70 2.48
CA LYS A 119 -22.93 -31.71 3.35
C LYS A 119 -22.44 -33.08 2.88
N ASP A 120 -22.38 -34.07 3.75
CA ASP A 120 -21.80 -35.38 3.41
C ASP A 120 -22.48 -36.06 2.20
N VAL A 121 -23.77 -35.78 1.98
CA VAL A 121 -24.55 -36.27 0.83
C VAL A 121 -24.20 -35.61 -0.53
N ASN A 122 -23.56 -34.44 -0.53
CA ASN A 122 -23.24 -33.68 -1.75
C ASN A 122 -21.73 -33.54 -2.00
N ILE A 123 -20.88 -34.23 -1.24
CA ILE A 123 -19.43 -34.21 -1.37
C ILE A 123 -18.93 -35.49 -2.04
N PHE A 124 -18.22 -35.32 -3.15
CA PHE A 124 -17.63 -36.41 -3.91
C PHE A 124 -16.12 -36.17 -4.09
N TYR A 125 -15.38 -37.26 -4.21
CA TYR A 125 -13.94 -37.24 -4.40
C TYR A 125 -13.57 -38.04 -5.65
N LEU A 126 -13.05 -37.38 -6.67
CA LEU A 126 -12.55 -38.02 -7.89
C LEU A 126 -11.10 -38.45 -7.72
N SER A 127 -10.76 -39.61 -8.28
CA SER A 127 -9.39 -40.13 -8.39
C SER A 127 -9.16 -40.56 -9.84
N ASP A 128 -7.94 -40.43 -10.34
CA ASP A 128 -7.62 -40.72 -11.74
C ASP A 128 -8.09 -42.12 -12.17
N GLY A 129 -8.78 -42.19 -13.31
CA GLY A 129 -9.10 -43.44 -14.01
C GLY A 129 -10.39 -44.15 -13.61
N ASN A 130 -11.26 -43.59 -12.75
CA ASN A 130 -12.56 -44.20 -12.48
C ASN A 130 -13.71 -43.19 -12.29
N ALA A 131 -14.18 -42.62 -13.40
CA ALA A 131 -15.34 -41.72 -13.46
C ALA A 131 -16.71 -42.41 -13.28
N GLN A 132 -16.76 -43.63 -12.73
CA GLN A 132 -18.00 -44.27 -12.27
C GLN A 132 -18.51 -43.65 -10.96
N LEU A 133 -18.72 -42.34 -10.98
CA LEU A 133 -19.46 -41.65 -9.94
C LEU A 133 -20.95 -41.93 -10.11
N ASN A 134 -21.51 -42.71 -9.18
CA ASN A 134 -22.94 -42.69 -8.87
C ASN A 134 -23.31 -41.35 -8.19
N LEU A 135 -23.04 -40.24 -8.87
CA LEU A 135 -23.35 -38.87 -8.41
C LEU A 135 -24.86 -38.64 -8.29
N TYR A 136 -25.68 -39.42 -9.01
CA TYR A 136 -27.03 -39.01 -9.31
C TYR A 136 -28.08 -39.57 -8.34
N ASP A 137 -28.35 -38.83 -7.28
CA ASP A 137 -29.66 -38.83 -6.59
C ASP A 137 -30.47 -37.65 -7.15
N HIS A 138 -31.69 -37.92 -7.65
CA HIS A 138 -32.62 -36.95 -8.25
C HIS A 138 -33.01 -35.76 -7.35
N LYS A 139 -32.49 -35.69 -6.10
CA LYS A 139 -32.89 -34.76 -5.04
C LYS A 139 -31.85 -33.67 -4.71
N LEU A 140 -30.67 -33.69 -5.33
CA LEU A 140 -29.59 -32.75 -5.01
C LEU A 140 -29.46 -31.64 -6.05
N ASP A 141 -29.70 -30.40 -5.62
CA ASP A 141 -29.57 -29.19 -6.46
C ASP A 141 -28.11 -28.77 -6.71
N TYR A 142 -27.15 -29.33 -5.95
CA TYR A 142 -25.73 -29.02 -6.12
C TYR A 142 -24.78 -30.10 -5.59
N TYR A 143 -23.57 -30.10 -6.14
CA TYR A 143 -22.52 -31.10 -5.89
C TYR A 143 -21.16 -30.43 -5.67
N TYR A 144 -20.41 -30.85 -4.66
CA TYR A 144 -18.99 -30.54 -4.47
C TYR A 144 -18.15 -31.73 -4.94
N ILE A 145 -17.15 -31.45 -5.77
CA ILE A 145 -16.24 -32.45 -6.34
C ILE A 145 -14.81 -32.01 -6.05
N TYR A 146 -14.13 -32.77 -5.20
CA TYR A 146 -12.72 -32.57 -4.86
C TYR A 146 -11.88 -33.58 -5.63
N PHE A 147 -10.71 -33.15 -6.10
CA PHE A 147 -9.75 -34.05 -6.76
C PHE A 147 -8.84 -34.72 -5.72
N LYS A 148 -8.49 -35.99 -5.94
CA LYS A 148 -7.52 -36.76 -5.16
C LYS A 148 -6.34 -37.13 -6.04
N ASP A 149 -5.32 -36.30 -5.97
CA ASP A 149 -4.05 -36.48 -6.66
C ASP A 149 -3.28 -37.74 -6.20
N ASN A 150 -2.71 -38.47 -7.17
CA ASN A 150 -1.59 -39.36 -6.88
C ASN A 150 -0.30 -38.56 -6.57
N LYS A 151 0.57 -39.10 -5.70
CA LYS A 151 1.77 -38.36 -5.24
C LYS A 151 2.91 -38.28 -6.27
N ASN A 152 2.90 -39.13 -7.29
CA ASN A 152 4.06 -39.31 -8.18
C ASN A 152 3.99 -38.45 -9.46
N ASP A 153 2.84 -37.84 -9.76
CA ASP A 153 2.61 -37.14 -11.02
C ASP A 153 2.96 -35.65 -10.97
N SER A 154 3.37 -35.09 -12.11
CA SER A 154 3.62 -33.65 -12.23
C SER A 154 2.32 -32.85 -12.12
N ARG A 155 2.39 -31.61 -11.62
CA ARG A 155 1.21 -30.72 -11.52
C ARG A 155 0.48 -30.56 -12.85
N ALA A 156 1.22 -30.44 -13.97
CA ALA A 156 0.63 -30.38 -15.31
C ALA A 156 -0.12 -31.67 -15.70
N SER A 157 0.39 -32.86 -15.31
CA SER A 157 -0.28 -34.13 -15.59
C SER A 157 -1.59 -34.27 -14.81
N LYS A 158 -1.57 -33.89 -13.52
CA LYS A 158 -2.74 -33.91 -12.63
C LYS A 158 -3.86 -33.00 -13.12
N LEU A 159 -3.52 -31.72 -13.37
CA LEU A 159 -4.48 -30.75 -13.89
C LEU A 159 -5.12 -31.16 -15.23
N ARG A 160 -4.39 -31.92 -16.05
CA ARG A 160 -4.91 -32.52 -17.29
C ARG A 160 -5.91 -33.66 -17.03
N GLY A 161 -5.66 -34.50 -16.03
CA GLY A 161 -6.65 -35.48 -15.55
C GLY A 161 -7.90 -34.80 -14.97
N HIS A 162 -7.73 -33.67 -14.29
CA HIS A 162 -8.83 -32.88 -13.74
C HIS A 162 -9.66 -32.19 -14.85
N ASP A 163 -9.03 -31.63 -15.89
CA ASP A 163 -9.69 -31.06 -17.08
C ASP A 163 -10.57 -32.10 -17.82
N LEU A 164 -10.06 -33.33 -17.98
CA LEU A 164 -10.84 -34.46 -18.51
C LEU A 164 -12.01 -34.81 -17.60
N SER A 165 -11.74 -34.99 -16.31
CA SER A 165 -12.74 -35.35 -15.29
C SER A 165 -13.89 -34.33 -15.18
N MET A 166 -13.57 -33.03 -15.24
CA MET A 166 -14.58 -31.95 -15.22
C MET A 166 -15.52 -32.04 -16.42
N LYS A 167 -14.97 -32.26 -17.62
CA LYS A 167 -15.75 -32.41 -18.84
C LYS A 167 -16.65 -33.65 -18.76
N GLU A 168 -16.13 -34.79 -18.34
CA GLU A 168 -16.90 -36.03 -18.23
C GLU A 168 -18.09 -35.88 -17.28
N VAL A 169 -17.85 -35.35 -16.07
CA VAL A 169 -18.92 -35.09 -15.09
C VAL A 169 -19.98 -34.13 -15.64
N LEU A 170 -19.57 -33.02 -16.28
CA LEU A 170 -20.51 -32.05 -16.83
C LEU A 170 -21.33 -32.62 -17.99
N LEU A 171 -20.73 -33.44 -18.86
CA LEU A 171 -21.46 -34.13 -19.94
C LEU A 171 -22.48 -35.12 -19.37
N VAL A 172 -22.11 -35.93 -18.38
CA VAL A 172 -23.04 -36.86 -17.72
C VAL A 172 -24.18 -36.10 -17.04
N MET A 173 -23.86 -35.04 -16.28
CA MET A 173 -24.89 -34.25 -15.60
C MET A 173 -25.83 -33.52 -16.56
N HIS A 174 -25.32 -32.96 -17.66
CA HIS A 174 -26.13 -32.34 -18.70
C HIS A 174 -27.02 -33.36 -19.44
N GLN A 175 -26.57 -34.61 -19.62
CA GLN A 175 -27.41 -35.68 -20.21
C GLN A 175 -28.56 -36.10 -19.30
N ILE A 176 -28.37 -36.09 -17.98
CA ILE A 176 -29.39 -36.53 -17.02
C ILE A 176 -30.32 -35.37 -16.62
N ALA A 177 -29.78 -34.16 -16.48
CA ALA A 177 -30.55 -32.96 -16.15
C ALA A 177 -31.30 -32.43 -17.38
N LYS A 178 -32.64 -32.48 -17.34
CA LYS A 178 -33.52 -31.90 -18.38
C LYS A 178 -33.52 -30.36 -18.45
N LYS A 179 -32.55 -29.71 -17.81
CA LYS A 179 -32.47 -28.26 -17.55
C LYS A 179 -30.99 -27.85 -17.45
N PRO A 180 -30.67 -26.55 -17.61
CA PRO A 180 -29.30 -26.09 -17.61
C PRO A 180 -28.51 -26.49 -16.37
N THR A 181 -27.24 -26.83 -16.58
CA THR A 181 -26.29 -27.20 -15.52
C THR A 181 -25.11 -26.23 -15.56
N ILE A 182 -24.77 -25.64 -14.40
CA ILE A 182 -23.69 -24.66 -14.29
C ILE A 182 -22.60 -25.23 -13.39
N GLY A 183 -21.37 -25.31 -13.90
CA GLY A 183 -20.19 -25.65 -13.12
C GLY A 183 -19.43 -24.41 -12.63
N PHE A 184 -18.81 -24.49 -11.47
CA PHE A 184 -17.76 -23.60 -10.99
C PHE A 184 -16.49 -24.42 -10.75
N TYR A 185 -15.34 -23.95 -11.19
CA TYR A 185 -14.03 -24.54 -10.89
C TYR A 185 -13.11 -23.50 -10.25
N THR A 186 -12.59 -23.79 -9.06
CA THR A 186 -11.69 -22.91 -8.30
C THR A 186 -10.84 -23.71 -7.29
N GLY A 187 -10.00 -23.04 -6.50
CA GLY A 187 -9.22 -23.66 -5.41
C GLY A 187 -9.60 -23.16 -4.03
N LYS A 188 -9.29 -23.95 -2.99
CA LYS A 188 -9.52 -23.57 -1.58
C LYS A 188 -8.67 -22.38 -1.13
N PHE A 189 -7.44 -22.28 -1.64
CA PHE A 189 -6.52 -21.17 -1.38
C PHE A 189 -5.58 -20.93 -2.58
N ASN A 190 -5.01 -19.74 -2.67
CA ASN A 190 -3.96 -19.43 -3.64
C ASN A 190 -2.58 -19.86 -3.10
N PRO A 191 -1.83 -20.76 -3.78
CA PRO A 191 -0.49 -21.18 -3.35
C PRO A 191 0.58 -20.08 -3.50
N VAL A 192 0.32 -19.03 -4.31
CA VAL A 192 1.21 -17.87 -4.42
C VAL A 192 1.11 -17.06 -3.13
N MET A 193 1.99 -17.38 -2.19
CA MET A 193 2.27 -16.53 -1.05
C MET A 193 2.89 -15.21 -1.54
N VAL A 194 2.04 -14.25 -1.90
CA VAL A 194 2.38 -12.84 -1.76
C VAL A 194 2.66 -12.68 -0.28
N GLU A 195 3.96 -12.67 0.07
CA GLU A 195 4.40 -12.45 1.43
C GLU A 195 3.60 -11.27 1.98
N LYS A 196 3.02 -11.45 3.17
CA LYS A 196 2.47 -10.31 3.86
C LYS A 196 3.66 -9.39 4.13
N ILE A 197 3.82 -8.37 3.27
CA ILE A 197 4.27 -7.04 3.67
C ILE A 197 3.18 -6.49 4.59
N ASN A 198 3.04 -7.15 5.73
CA ASN A 198 2.82 -6.47 6.97
C ASN A 198 4.02 -5.53 7.07
N PHE A 199 3.81 -4.29 6.65
CA PHE A 199 4.13 -3.21 7.55
C PHE A 199 3.44 -3.54 8.89
N LYS A 200 4.06 -4.42 9.68
CA LYS A 200 4.10 -4.23 11.11
C LYS A 200 4.52 -2.77 11.19
N SER A 201 3.65 -1.89 11.70
CA SER A 201 4.16 -0.64 12.25
C SER A 201 5.36 -1.06 13.07
N VAL A 202 6.54 -0.53 12.74
CA VAL A 202 7.78 -0.97 13.39
C VAL A 202 7.47 -0.87 14.86
N LYS A 203 7.30 -2.02 15.53
CA LYS A 203 7.02 -2.06 16.97
C LYS A 203 8.17 -1.25 17.51
N THR A 204 7.88 -0.08 18.06
CA THR A 204 8.90 0.90 18.35
C THR A 204 9.89 0.17 19.21
N TYR A 205 11.04 -0.22 18.64
CA TYR A 205 12.09 -0.87 19.40
C TYR A 205 12.30 0.07 20.57
N PRO A 206 12.30 -0.40 21.82
CA PRO A 206 12.46 0.48 22.97
C PRO A 206 13.74 1.24 22.69
N VAL A 207 13.59 2.51 22.26
CA VAL A 207 14.68 3.22 21.60
C VAL A 207 15.76 3.23 22.64
N HIS A 208 16.90 2.60 22.35
CA HIS A 208 18.05 2.69 23.23
C HIS A 208 18.28 4.18 23.39
N ARG A 209 17.86 4.71 24.55
CA ARG A 209 17.85 6.13 24.82
C ARG A 209 19.30 6.47 25.05
N HIS A 210 19.98 6.74 23.94
CA HIS A 210 21.35 7.22 23.94
C HIS A 210 21.39 8.37 24.95
N PRO A 211 22.33 8.34 25.92
CA PRO A 211 22.37 9.31 27.00
C PRO A 211 22.43 10.70 26.38
N GLY A 212 21.36 11.44 26.61
CA GLY A 212 21.01 12.64 25.85
C GLY A 212 20.49 13.68 26.80
N VAL A 213 20.96 14.90 26.59
CA VAL A 213 20.71 16.06 27.41
C VAL A 213 19.40 16.68 26.97
N THR A 214 18.49 16.99 27.90
CA THR A 214 17.26 17.76 27.60
C THR A 214 17.33 19.08 28.35
N ILE A 215 17.17 20.17 27.62
CA ILE A 215 17.25 21.55 28.11
C ILE A 215 15.88 22.18 27.91
N SER A 216 15.30 22.73 28.98
CA SER A 216 14.07 23.50 28.93
C SER A 216 14.40 24.95 29.25
N SER A 217 14.07 25.86 28.35
CA SER A 217 14.07 27.30 28.60
C SER A 217 12.63 27.81 28.72
N SER A 218 12.44 29.13 28.88
CA SER A 218 11.13 29.77 28.84
C SER A 218 10.50 29.76 27.45
N GLY A 219 11.32 29.79 26.39
CA GLY A 219 10.88 29.90 25.01
C GLY A 219 11.06 28.66 24.14
N ALA A 220 11.86 27.69 24.54
CA ALA A 220 12.05 26.46 23.77
C ALA A 220 12.45 25.24 24.62
N LEU A 221 12.20 24.08 24.05
CA LEU A 221 12.65 22.78 24.52
C LEU A 221 13.67 22.22 23.52
N PHE A 222 14.84 21.81 24.02
CA PHE A 222 15.92 21.22 23.25
C PHE A 222 16.29 19.86 23.80
N ARG A 223 16.74 18.96 22.93
CA ARG A 223 17.34 17.70 23.32
C ARG A 223 18.49 17.36 22.39
N PHE A 224 19.68 17.20 22.96
CA PHE A 224 20.90 16.89 22.23
C PHE A 224 21.44 15.52 22.64
N VAL A 225 22.02 14.80 21.69
CA VAL A 225 22.63 13.50 21.88
C VAL A 225 23.98 13.50 21.18
N GLY A 226 25.03 13.08 21.88
CA GLY A 226 26.38 13.03 21.32
C GLY A 226 26.91 14.42 20.92
N VAL A 227 26.99 15.34 21.88
CA VAL A 227 27.69 16.62 21.69
C VAL A 227 29.19 16.40 21.91
N TYR A 228 30.02 16.79 20.96
CA TYR A 228 31.48 16.67 21.07
C TYR A 228 32.21 17.69 20.20
N SER A 229 33.38 18.16 20.64
CA SER A 229 34.31 18.93 19.82
C SER A 229 35.39 18.02 19.23
N THR A 230 35.81 18.30 18.00
CA THR A 230 36.96 17.69 17.34
C THR A 230 38.02 18.74 17.00
N ILE A 231 39.25 18.51 17.47
CA ILE A 231 40.42 19.34 17.19
C ILE A 231 41.51 18.42 16.64
N GLY A 232 41.71 18.44 15.33
CA GLY A 232 42.52 17.42 14.63
C GLY A 232 42.02 16.00 14.92
N ASN A 233 42.89 15.15 15.46
CA ASN A 233 42.54 13.77 15.86
C ASN A 233 41.97 13.63 17.29
N ARG A 234 41.84 14.72 18.07
CA ARG A 234 41.30 14.67 19.43
C ARG A 234 39.80 14.93 19.44
N ARG A 235 39.08 14.20 20.29
CA ARG A 235 37.62 14.33 20.48
C ARG A 235 37.30 14.50 21.97
N SER A 236 36.64 15.60 22.32
CA SER A 236 36.15 15.88 23.67
C SER A 236 34.62 15.77 23.69
N MET A 237 34.04 14.95 24.56
CA MET A 237 32.58 14.76 24.65
C MET A 237 31.97 15.59 25.78
N PHE A 238 30.83 16.22 25.50
CA PHE A 238 30.10 17.06 26.45
C PHE A 238 28.74 16.40 26.77
N SER A 239 28.67 15.70 27.90
CA SER A 239 27.44 15.00 28.36
C SER A 239 26.66 15.75 29.44
N GLN A 240 27.17 16.91 29.89
CA GLN A 240 26.55 17.77 30.90
C GLN A 240 25.38 18.59 30.32
N ILE A 241 24.44 18.99 31.18
CA ILE A 241 23.35 19.89 30.79
C ILE A 241 23.93 21.32 30.70
N PRO A 242 23.88 22.00 29.53
CA PRO A 242 24.32 23.38 29.44
C PRO A 242 23.32 24.30 30.13
N LEU A 243 23.80 25.42 30.66
CA LEU A 243 22.97 26.43 31.30
C LEU A 243 22.42 27.38 30.23
N VAL A 244 21.12 27.67 30.24
CA VAL A 244 20.57 28.75 29.42
C VAL A 244 20.99 30.07 30.06
N THR A 245 21.87 30.82 29.39
CA THR A 245 22.48 32.04 29.91
C THR A 245 21.70 33.29 29.55
N GLU A 246 21.08 33.31 28.37
CA GLU A 246 20.29 34.43 27.88
C GLU A 246 19.15 33.93 26.98
N GLU A 247 17.97 34.53 27.12
CA GLU A 247 16.86 34.32 26.21
C GLU A 247 16.22 35.66 25.87
N SER A 248 16.36 36.08 24.61
CA SER A 248 15.90 37.37 24.12
C SER A 248 14.76 37.20 23.13
N TRP A 249 13.65 37.91 23.40
CA TRP A 249 12.45 37.89 22.56
C TRP A 249 12.32 39.20 21.80
N GLN A 250 12.31 39.11 20.48
CA GLN A 250 11.90 40.16 19.56
C GLN A 250 10.56 39.76 18.92
N LYS A 251 9.82 40.70 18.30
CA LYS A 251 8.41 40.50 17.88
C LYS A 251 8.12 39.14 17.22
N HIS A 252 8.98 38.76 16.25
CA HIS A 252 8.88 37.51 15.49
C HIS A 252 10.16 36.67 15.61
N GLN A 253 11.05 36.96 16.58
CA GLN A 253 12.33 36.27 16.70
C GLN A 253 12.61 35.87 18.16
N LEU A 254 13.12 34.66 18.36
CA LEU A 254 13.67 34.21 19.64
C LEU A 254 15.15 33.92 19.47
N VAL A 255 15.96 34.47 20.37
CA VAL A 255 17.37 34.12 20.50
C VAL A 255 17.56 33.40 21.83
N THR A 256 18.07 32.18 21.80
CA THR A 256 18.36 31.39 23.02
C THR A 256 19.86 31.08 23.06
N ARG A 257 20.58 31.64 24.05
CA ARG A 257 21.99 31.36 24.30
C ARG A 257 22.14 30.37 25.46
N MET A 258 23.00 29.38 25.26
CA MET A 258 23.23 28.29 26.21
C MET A 258 24.72 27.97 26.32
N ALA A 259 25.25 28.02 27.55
CA ALA A 259 26.66 27.81 27.85
C ALA A 259 26.96 26.37 28.28
N TYR A 260 27.96 25.78 27.63
CA TYR A 260 28.74 24.66 28.16
C TYR A 260 29.94 25.24 28.94
N THR A 261 30.79 24.38 29.53
CA THR A 261 31.98 24.83 30.28
C THR A 261 33.01 25.56 29.43
N ASP A 262 33.07 25.26 28.12
CA ASP A 262 34.18 25.64 27.24
C ASP A 262 33.73 26.57 26.08
N PHE A 263 32.43 26.63 25.79
CA PHE A 263 31.82 27.35 24.66
C PHE A 263 30.34 27.64 24.92
N GLU A 264 29.76 28.57 24.17
CA GLU A 264 28.31 28.84 24.16
C GLU A 264 27.71 28.57 22.77
N LEU A 265 26.42 28.22 22.75
CA LEU A 265 25.62 28.10 21.53
C LEU A 265 24.51 29.14 21.55
N GLU A 266 24.31 29.83 20.43
CA GLU A 266 23.19 30.75 20.21
C GLU A 266 22.28 30.20 19.11
N PHE A 267 21.03 29.96 19.43
CA PHE A 267 20.00 29.52 18.49
C PHE A 267 19.12 30.71 18.10
N THR A 268 19.04 31.01 16.81
CA THR A 268 18.18 32.05 16.25
C THR A 268 16.93 31.42 15.63
N PHE A 269 15.74 31.78 16.13
CA PHE A 269 14.45 31.33 15.61
C PHE A 269 13.67 32.49 14.98
N ASP A 270 13.13 32.29 13.79
CA ASP A 270 12.11 33.11 13.13
C ASP A 270 10.71 32.49 13.31
N PHE A 271 9.70 33.33 13.54
CA PHE A 271 8.34 32.92 13.82
C PHE A 271 7.35 33.47 12.80
N GLN A 272 6.55 32.58 12.26
CA GLN A 272 5.51 32.86 11.27
C GLN A 272 4.15 32.41 11.84
N THR A 273 3.06 32.84 11.20
CA THR A 273 1.70 32.60 11.72
C THR A 273 1.36 31.11 11.86
N ASP A 274 1.80 30.29 10.90
CA ASP A 274 1.57 28.84 10.81
C ASP A 274 2.72 27.97 11.38
N ARG A 275 3.96 28.48 11.34
CA ARG A 275 5.18 27.70 11.64
C ARG A 275 6.29 28.52 12.29
N TRP A 276 7.28 27.81 12.83
CA TRP A 276 8.53 28.36 13.32
C TRP A 276 9.71 27.80 12.51
N ILE A 277 10.81 28.55 12.43
CA ILE A 277 12.03 28.18 11.70
C ILE A 277 13.24 28.51 12.58
N VAL A 278 14.19 27.59 12.74
CA VAL A 278 15.54 27.91 13.22
C VAL A 278 16.33 28.42 12.02
N GLU A 279 16.77 29.66 12.05
CA GLU A 279 17.54 30.27 10.96
C GLU A 279 18.99 29.76 10.96
N SER A 280 19.67 29.94 12.10
CA SER A 280 21.06 29.58 12.31
C SER A 280 21.34 29.17 13.74
N VAL A 281 22.44 28.43 13.92
CA VAL A 281 23.08 28.19 15.20
C VAL A 281 24.49 28.79 15.13
N ALA A 282 24.82 29.67 16.06
CA ALA A 282 26.16 30.23 16.21
C ALA A 282 26.89 29.56 17.38
N LEU A 283 28.20 29.43 17.22
CA LEU A 283 29.16 28.96 18.22
C LEU A 283 29.93 30.18 18.73
N LEU A 284 29.99 30.35 20.04
CA LEU A 284 30.71 31.44 20.69
C LEU A 284 31.76 30.89 21.66
N GLU A 285 32.93 31.52 21.70
CA GLU A 285 34.01 31.22 22.64
C GLU A 285 34.47 32.54 23.27
N GLY A 286 34.52 32.60 24.61
CA GLY A 286 34.83 33.86 25.31
C GLY A 286 33.82 34.99 25.10
N GLY A 287 32.61 34.70 24.62
CA GLY A 287 31.57 35.68 24.29
C GLY A 287 31.64 36.24 22.87
N GLU A 288 32.61 35.84 22.04
CA GLU A 288 32.70 36.24 20.64
C GLU A 288 32.21 35.12 19.70
N GLU A 289 31.49 35.47 18.64
CA GLU A 289 31.12 34.51 17.59
C GLU A 289 32.36 33.99 16.86
N VAL A 290 32.54 32.67 16.87
CA VAL A 290 33.65 31.97 16.21
C VAL A 290 33.21 31.15 15.00
N GLY A 291 31.91 30.88 14.86
CA GLY A 291 31.34 30.20 13.69
C GLY A 291 29.81 30.20 13.70
N ARG A 292 29.20 30.04 12.52
CA ARG A 292 27.74 30.01 12.37
C ARG A 292 27.33 29.03 11.28
N THR A 293 26.45 28.09 11.62
CA THR A 293 25.88 27.13 10.67
C THR A 293 24.41 27.49 10.41
N PRO A 294 23.99 27.76 9.16
CA PRO A 294 22.59 27.96 8.82
C PRO A 294 21.84 26.63 8.93
N LEU A 295 20.77 26.60 9.73
CA LEU A 295 19.95 25.39 9.91
C LEU A 295 18.74 25.39 8.98
N ARG A 296 18.08 26.55 8.83
CA ARG A 296 16.89 26.78 7.97
C ARG A 296 15.82 25.69 8.11
N ALA A 297 15.66 25.17 9.32
CA ALA A 297 14.83 24.01 9.64
C ALA A 297 13.64 24.46 10.47
N GLY A 298 12.43 24.02 10.13
CA GLY A 298 11.23 24.46 10.81
C GLY A 298 10.15 23.41 10.88
N ALA A 299 9.15 23.66 11.73
CA ALA A 299 7.95 22.84 11.85
C ALA A 299 6.73 23.73 12.13
N PRO A 300 5.49 23.24 11.87
CA PRO A 300 4.29 23.89 12.33
C PRO A 300 4.27 24.05 13.86
N TRP A 301 3.50 25.02 14.35
CA TRP A 301 3.24 25.14 15.78
C TRP A 301 2.70 23.83 16.38
N SER A 302 3.05 23.54 17.63
CA SER A 302 2.83 22.27 18.37
C SER A 302 3.62 21.04 17.90
N TRP A 303 4.44 21.14 16.84
CA TRP A 303 5.35 20.07 16.42
C TRP A 303 6.80 20.40 16.81
N SER A 304 7.60 19.35 17.02
CA SER A 304 9.05 19.42 17.19
C SER A 304 9.76 19.08 15.89
N TYR A 305 10.95 19.67 15.66
CA TYR A 305 11.86 19.22 14.61
C TYR A 305 12.88 18.27 15.23
N THR A 306 13.11 17.10 14.62
CA THR A 306 14.09 16.11 15.09
C THR A 306 15.00 15.69 13.95
N CYS A 307 16.30 15.52 14.23
CA CYS A 307 17.26 15.14 13.21
C CYS A 307 18.35 14.22 13.74
N SER A 308 18.68 13.21 12.92
CA SER A 308 19.76 12.25 13.13
C SER A 308 20.98 12.53 12.23
N GLU A 309 20.91 13.53 11.36
CA GLU A 309 22.07 14.04 10.62
C GLU A 309 22.86 14.95 11.56
N PRO A 310 24.18 14.76 11.73
CA PRO A 310 24.96 15.53 12.68
C PRO A 310 24.99 17.03 12.32
N LEU A 311 24.58 17.88 13.25
CA LEU A 311 24.80 19.32 13.12
C LEU A 311 26.26 19.63 13.43
N VAL A 312 27.01 20.08 12.43
CA VAL A 312 28.42 20.48 12.55
C VAL A 312 28.53 22.00 12.56
N LEU A 313 29.19 22.53 13.58
CA LEU A 313 29.51 23.93 13.80
C LEU A 313 31.04 24.07 13.71
N VAL A 314 31.53 24.69 12.64
CA VAL A 314 32.97 24.87 12.42
C VAL A 314 33.42 26.20 13.03
N ASN A 315 34.41 26.14 13.92
CA ASN A 315 35.11 27.31 14.41
C ASN A 315 36.05 27.82 13.30
N LEU A 316 35.81 29.04 12.83
CA LEU A 316 36.54 29.67 11.73
C LEU A 316 37.93 30.20 12.15
N ARG A 317 38.23 30.26 13.45
CA ARG A 317 39.51 30.76 13.98
C ARG A 317 40.60 29.69 13.99
N ASP A 318 40.26 28.48 14.44
CA ASP A 318 41.22 27.38 14.63
C ASP A 318 40.94 26.14 13.74
N GLY A 319 39.80 26.10 13.05
CA GLY A 319 39.38 24.98 12.22
C GLY A 319 38.86 23.78 13.03
N SER A 320 38.62 23.93 14.33
CA SER A 320 37.92 22.93 15.13
C SER A 320 36.45 22.83 14.73
N ALA A 321 35.80 21.73 15.12
CA ALA A 321 34.38 21.55 14.85
C ALA A 321 33.65 20.97 16.06
N LEU A 322 32.59 21.65 16.50
CA LEU A 322 31.62 21.11 17.44
C LEU A 322 30.53 20.37 16.66
N THR A 323 30.25 19.13 17.04
CA THR A 323 29.25 18.28 16.40
C THR A 323 28.19 17.86 17.42
N ILE A 324 26.92 17.94 17.02
CA ILE A 324 25.76 17.40 17.74
C ILE A 324 25.20 16.24 16.90
N SER A 325 25.43 14.99 17.30
CA SER A 325 25.05 13.82 16.49
C SER A 325 23.55 13.66 16.24
N HIS A 326 22.70 14.05 17.20
CA HIS A 326 21.25 14.08 17.01
C HIS A 326 20.65 15.20 17.87
N TYR A 327 19.73 15.96 17.31
CA TYR A 327 19.05 17.07 17.98
C TYR A 327 17.53 17.02 17.78
N GLN A 328 16.79 17.43 18.79
CA GLN A 328 15.34 17.65 18.73
C GLN A 328 15.02 19.00 19.37
N ILE A 329 14.27 19.85 18.68
CA ILE A 329 14.04 21.26 19.03
C ILE A 329 12.56 21.57 18.89
N GLN A 330 12.01 22.35 19.82
CA GLN A 330 10.65 22.88 19.76
C GLN A 330 10.53 24.21 20.53
N PRO A 331 10.37 25.36 19.86
CA PRO A 331 9.98 26.59 20.51
C PRO A 331 8.50 26.57 20.93
N PHE A 332 8.16 27.38 21.93
CA PHE A 332 6.80 27.55 22.44
C PHE A 332 6.13 28.76 21.78
N LYS A 333 4.82 28.65 21.48
CA LYS A 333 4.05 29.78 20.92
C LYS A 333 3.76 30.79 22.03
N ASN A 334 4.50 31.88 22.05
CA ASN A 334 4.36 32.95 23.03
C ASN A 334 3.09 33.78 22.79
N ASN A 335 2.49 34.31 23.85
CA ASN A 335 1.23 35.07 23.79
C ASN A 335 1.35 36.40 23.02
N TYR A 336 2.56 36.94 22.85
CA TYR A 336 2.77 38.14 22.01
C TYR A 336 2.33 37.93 20.55
N LEU A 337 2.50 36.72 20.00
CA LEU A 337 2.06 36.37 18.64
C LEU A 337 0.54 36.15 18.50
N LYS A 338 -0.26 36.29 19.57
CA LYS A 338 -1.73 36.29 19.47
C LYS A 338 -2.32 37.66 19.18
N LYS A 339 -1.60 38.75 19.53
CA LYS A 339 -2.18 40.10 19.54
C LYS A 339 -2.37 40.72 18.15
N ASP A 340 -1.73 40.15 17.13
CA ASP A 340 -1.75 40.68 15.76
C ASP A 340 -2.82 39.99 14.86
N ASP A 341 -3.41 38.85 15.29
CA ASP A 341 -4.51 38.17 14.57
C ASP A 341 -5.91 38.68 15.01
N GLU A 342 -6.05 39.34 16.16
CA GLU A 342 -7.32 39.90 16.68
C GLU A 342 -7.40 41.43 16.50
N GLY A 343 -7.15 41.89 15.27
CA GLY A 343 -7.36 43.29 14.88
C GLY A 343 -8.83 43.59 14.56
N GLY A 344 -9.69 43.83 15.57
CA GLY A 344 -11.07 44.26 15.29
C GLY A 344 -12.00 44.51 16.47
N VAL A 345 -12.24 45.80 16.75
CA VAL A 345 -13.37 46.38 17.52
C VAL A 345 -13.36 46.14 19.04
N GLY A 346 -13.37 47.24 19.80
CA GLY A 346 -13.47 47.23 21.26
C GLY A 346 -14.92 47.36 21.77
N GLY A 347 -15.06 47.22 23.08
CA GLY A 347 -16.29 47.41 23.85
C GLY A 347 -15.98 47.12 25.32
N ASP A 348 -16.31 48.06 26.20
CA ASP A 348 -15.93 48.04 27.60
C ASP A 348 -16.79 47.11 28.48
N ASP A 349 -16.38 47.05 29.75
CA ASP A 349 -17.19 46.86 30.95
C ASP A 349 -17.50 45.46 31.54
N ASN A 350 -16.94 45.35 32.77
CA ASN A 350 -17.48 44.78 34.00
C ASN A 350 -17.23 43.32 34.40
N LEU A 351 -16.65 43.25 35.60
CA LEU A 351 -16.65 42.16 36.55
C LEU A 351 -18.08 41.69 36.87
N ASP A 352 -18.21 40.42 37.23
CA ASP A 352 -18.71 40.02 38.56
C ASP A 352 -18.32 38.56 38.86
N ASP A 353 -18.27 38.21 40.14
CA ASP A 353 -17.62 37.02 40.69
C ASP A 353 -18.51 35.75 40.82
N ASP A 354 -17.81 34.67 41.16
CA ASP A 354 -18.20 33.48 41.96
C ASP A 354 -18.71 32.16 41.30
N PRO A 355 -18.42 30.99 41.94
CA PRO A 355 -18.46 29.67 41.28
C PRO A 355 -19.39 28.63 41.96
N LEU A 356 -19.83 27.58 41.23
CA LEU A 356 -19.88 26.20 41.78
C LEU A 356 -20.22 25.06 40.78
N SER A 357 -19.71 23.87 41.13
CA SER A 357 -20.26 22.51 40.91
C SER A 357 -20.16 21.77 39.55
N ASP A 358 -19.62 20.55 39.66
CA ASP A 358 -19.46 19.48 38.65
C ASP A 358 -20.79 18.69 38.39
N PRO A 359 -20.78 17.48 37.78
CA PRO A 359 -20.41 17.04 36.42
C PRO A 359 -21.72 16.49 35.72
N PRO A 360 -21.81 15.38 34.94
CA PRO A 360 -20.82 14.58 34.20
C PRO A 360 -21.16 14.16 32.75
N GLY A 361 -20.13 13.75 32.01
CA GLY A 361 -20.21 12.58 31.11
C GLY A 361 -20.28 12.81 29.60
N GLY A 362 -19.40 12.13 28.87
CA GLY A 362 -19.73 11.56 27.54
C GLY A 362 -19.15 12.21 26.28
N GLY A 363 -17.98 11.72 25.85
CA GLY A 363 -17.67 11.49 24.43
C GLY A 363 -17.17 12.67 23.58
N GLY A 364 -16.56 12.30 22.43
CA GLY A 364 -16.32 13.22 21.30
C GLY A 364 -14.95 13.90 21.28
N GLY A 365 -14.15 13.56 20.27
CA GLY A 365 -12.84 14.19 20.04
C GLY A 365 -12.91 15.60 19.46
N GLY A 366 -11.80 16.34 19.57
CA GLY A 366 -11.59 17.59 18.83
C GLY A 366 -10.67 18.56 19.57
N GLY A 367 -9.86 19.30 18.81
CA GLY A 367 -8.80 20.17 19.30
C GLY A 367 -9.23 21.27 20.28
N GLY A 368 -8.30 21.65 21.14
CA GLY A 368 -8.38 22.80 22.04
C GLY A 368 -7.04 22.97 22.74
N GLY A 369 -6.43 24.15 22.66
CA GLY A 369 -5.10 24.39 23.22
C GLY A 369 -5.13 24.44 24.75
N SER A 370 -4.08 23.92 25.39
CA SER A 370 -3.79 24.22 26.79
C SER A 370 -2.33 24.64 26.92
N SER A 371 -2.12 25.92 27.19
CA SER A 371 -0.83 26.48 27.60
C SER A 371 -0.50 26.00 29.00
N SER A 372 0.26 24.92 29.08
CA SER A 372 1.00 24.48 30.26
C SER A 372 2.42 24.13 29.82
N ASN A 373 3.40 24.29 30.72
CA ASN A 373 4.80 23.95 30.44
C ASN A 373 4.96 22.43 30.31
N SER A 374 4.59 21.93 29.13
CA SER A 374 4.78 20.55 28.72
C SER A 374 6.27 20.26 28.64
N THR A 375 6.80 19.56 29.66
CA THR A 375 8.16 18.99 29.69
C THR A 375 8.37 17.85 28.69
N LYS A 376 7.55 17.82 27.63
CA LYS A 376 7.46 16.78 26.61
C LYS A 376 7.30 17.44 25.25
N PHE A 377 8.08 16.96 24.28
CA PHE A 377 7.94 17.33 22.89
C PHE A 377 6.56 16.93 22.33
N GLY A 378 6.03 17.77 21.45
CA GLY A 378 4.91 17.44 20.57
C GLY A 378 5.32 16.51 19.43
N LYS A 379 4.42 16.31 18.45
CA LYS A 379 4.66 15.44 17.29
C LYS A 379 5.94 15.86 16.56
N SER A 380 6.79 14.91 16.19
CA SER A 380 8.09 15.21 15.57
C SER A 380 8.04 15.16 14.04
N ILE A 381 8.58 16.18 13.39
CA ILE A 381 8.98 16.15 11.97
C ILE A 381 10.45 15.74 11.92
N ASN A 382 10.76 14.69 11.16
CA ASN A 382 12.15 14.27 10.92
C ASN A 382 12.81 15.18 9.87
N CYS A 383 14.12 15.42 10.00
CA CYS A 383 14.92 16.01 8.94
C CYS A 383 15.06 15.07 7.73
N GLY A 384 15.37 15.68 6.58
CA GLY A 384 15.45 14.99 5.30
C GLY A 384 14.08 14.83 4.62
N PRO A 385 13.84 15.39 3.42
CA PRO A 385 12.69 15.01 2.62
C PRO A 385 12.83 13.55 2.17
N TYR A 386 11.71 12.83 2.03
CA TYR A 386 11.70 11.44 1.51
C TYR A 386 12.40 11.31 0.14
N PHE A 387 12.48 12.40 -0.62
CA PHE A 387 13.23 12.51 -1.86
C PHE A 387 14.04 13.82 -1.86
N ASN A 388 15.37 13.70 -1.88
CA ASN A 388 16.26 14.85 -2.11
C ASN A 388 16.11 15.36 -3.56
N ALA A 389 16.39 16.64 -3.80
CA ALA A 389 16.25 17.26 -5.13
C ALA A 389 16.96 16.49 -6.28
N PRO A 390 18.17 15.93 -6.10
CA PRO A 390 18.80 15.09 -7.13
C PRO A 390 18.04 13.77 -7.40
N ILE A 391 17.44 13.17 -6.36
CA ILE A 391 16.64 11.94 -6.49
C ILE A 391 15.36 12.26 -7.26
N LEU A 392 14.69 13.37 -6.94
CA LEU A 392 13.48 13.80 -7.63
C LEU A 392 13.74 14.13 -9.11
N ALA A 393 14.88 14.78 -9.41
CA ALA A 393 15.32 15.04 -10.78
C ALA A 393 15.62 13.73 -11.54
N GLY A 394 16.32 12.78 -10.93
CA GLY A 394 16.55 11.44 -11.51
C GLY A 394 15.25 10.68 -11.77
N LEU A 395 14.30 10.71 -10.83
CA LEU A 395 12.98 10.09 -10.99
C LEU A 395 12.19 10.73 -12.14
N MET A 396 12.21 12.07 -12.27
CA MET A 396 11.61 12.77 -13.40
C MET A 396 12.21 12.33 -14.75
N VAL A 397 13.54 12.27 -14.87
CA VAL A 397 14.21 11.85 -16.12
C VAL A 397 13.89 10.39 -16.46
N THR A 398 13.97 9.48 -15.49
CA THR A 398 13.64 8.06 -15.72
C THR A 398 12.17 7.86 -16.12
N ALA A 399 11.23 8.60 -15.52
CA ALA A 399 9.82 8.57 -15.92
C ALA A 399 9.61 9.05 -17.37
N PHE A 400 10.37 10.06 -17.82
CA PHE A 400 10.34 10.54 -19.20
C PHE A 400 10.95 9.54 -20.20
N CYS A 401 12.04 8.86 -19.83
CA CYS A 401 12.58 7.78 -20.65
C CYS A 401 11.62 6.59 -20.75
N ILE A 402 10.94 6.23 -19.65
CA ILE A 402 9.95 5.15 -19.62
C ILE A 402 8.75 5.49 -20.52
N SER A 403 8.23 6.73 -20.50
CA SER A 403 7.09 7.09 -21.36
C SER A 403 7.42 7.00 -22.86
N ILE A 404 8.61 7.44 -23.28
CA ILE A 404 9.10 7.29 -24.67
C ILE A 404 9.24 5.81 -25.03
N LEU A 405 9.82 4.99 -24.14
CA LEU A 405 9.98 3.55 -24.38
C LEU A 405 8.62 2.85 -24.49
N THR A 406 7.68 3.14 -23.59
CA THR A 406 6.32 2.60 -23.64
C THR A 406 5.59 3.00 -24.93
N TYR A 407 5.74 4.25 -25.38
CA TYR A 407 5.20 4.68 -26.68
C TYR A 407 5.78 3.85 -27.84
N GLY A 408 7.11 3.69 -27.89
CA GLY A 408 7.77 2.87 -28.91
C GLY A 408 7.32 1.40 -28.92
N VAL A 409 7.16 0.80 -27.73
CA VAL A 409 6.62 -0.57 -27.59
C VAL A 409 5.17 -0.65 -28.09
N VAL A 410 4.30 0.29 -27.72
CA VAL A 410 2.91 0.34 -28.20
C VAL A 410 2.83 0.55 -29.72
N SER A 411 3.74 1.35 -30.31
CA SER A 411 3.84 1.49 -31.76
C SER A 411 4.28 0.18 -32.43
N MET A 412 5.26 -0.56 -31.88
CA MET A 412 5.66 -1.87 -32.39
C MET A 412 4.53 -2.91 -32.29
N TYR A 413 3.78 -2.93 -31.19
CA TYR A 413 2.61 -3.82 -31.04
C TYR A 413 1.47 -3.51 -32.02
N ASN A 414 1.42 -2.30 -32.59
CA ASN A 414 0.44 -1.92 -33.62
C ASN A 414 0.92 -2.19 -35.06
N LEU A 415 2.11 -2.79 -35.26
CA LEU A 415 2.55 -3.26 -36.57
C LEU A 415 1.69 -4.45 -37.00
N ARG A 416 0.65 -4.18 -37.79
CA ARG A 416 -0.09 -5.21 -38.51
C ARG A 416 0.77 -5.70 -39.68
N ALA A 417 0.93 -7.01 -39.80
CA ALA A 417 1.43 -7.60 -41.04
C ALA A 417 0.41 -7.31 -42.17
N ASN A 418 0.91 -7.10 -43.39
CA ASN A 418 0.04 -6.99 -44.57
C ASN A 418 -0.82 -8.26 -44.69
N ASP A 419 -2.08 -8.10 -45.08
CA ASP A 419 -2.90 -9.25 -45.45
C ASP A 419 -2.32 -9.89 -46.71
N ARG A 420 -2.54 -11.20 -46.88
CA ARG A 420 -2.04 -11.99 -48.02
C ARG A 420 -2.57 -11.47 -49.37
N TYR A 421 -3.63 -10.67 -49.36
CA TYR A 421 -4.24 -10.03 -50.52
C TYR A 421 -3.54 -8.72 -50.95
N ASP A 422 -2.75 -8.08 -50.08
CA ASP A 422 -1.98 -6.86 -50.36
C ASP A 422 -0.48 -7.14 -50.65
N ASP A 423 -0.07 -8.42 -50.74
CA ASP A 423 1.28 -8.82 -51.10
C ASP A 423 1.42 -9.00 -52.62
N GLN A 424 2.17 -8.10 -53.28
CA GLN A 424 2.48 -8.17 -54.72
C GLN A 424 3.29 -9.42 -55.13
N HIS A 425 3.82 -10.18 -54.17
CA HIS A 425 4.50 -11.46 -54.41
C HIS A 425 3.67 -12.68 -53.97
N GLY A 426 2.42 -12.46 -53.52
CA GLY A 426 1.47 -13.52 -53.21
C GLY A 426 1.12 -14.38 -54.44
N LYS A 427 1.32 -15.70 -54.35
CA LYS A 427 0.94 -16.63 -55.43
C LYS A 427 -0.58 -16.54 -55.72
N PRO A 428 -1.01 -16.30 -56.97
CA PRO A 428 -2.42 -16.18 -57.31
C PRO A 428 -3.19 -17.48 -57.09
N LEU A 429 -4.45 -17.37 -56.71
CA LEU A 429 -5.36 -18.49 -56.53
C LEU A 429 -5.79 -19.07 -57.89
N VAL A 430 -5.25 -20.22 -58.25
CA VAL A 430 -5.76 -21.02 -59.38
C VAL A 430 -6.99 -21.77 -58.90
N ILE A 431 -8.18 -21.26 -59.25
CA ILE A 431 -9.43 -22.00 -59.06
C ILE A 431 -9.53 -23.02 -60.19
N ALA A 432 -9.16 -24.26 -59.91
CA ALA A 432 -9.43 -25.38 -60.80
C ALA A 432 -10.94 -25.68 -60.74
N ALA A 433 -11.69 -25.19 -61.73
CA ALA A 433 -13.07 -25.59 -61.94
C ALA A 433 -13.08 -27.03 -62.49
N GLU A 434 -13.28 -28.01 -61.61
CA GLU A 434 -13.46 -29.40 -61.99
C GLU A 434 -14.83 -29.55 -62.66
N ALA A 435 -14.84 -29.57 -64.00
CA ALA A 435 -16.02 -29.83 -64.80
C ALA A 435 -16.38 -31.32 -64.70
N GLY A 436 -17.24 -31.65 -63.73
CA GLY A 436 -17.79 -32.99 -63.58
C GLY A 436 -18.58 -33.43 -64.81
N HIS A 437 -18.30 -34.65 -65.28
CA HIS A 437 -19.04 -35.37 -66.31
C HIS A 437 -20.17 -36.20 -65.72
#